data_AF-A0A7K8NQA0-F1
#
_entry.id   AF-A0A7K8NQA0-F1
#
_cell.length_a   1.000
_cell.length_b   1.000
_cell.length_c   1.000
_cell.angle_alpha   90.00
_cell.angle_beta   90.00
_cell.angle_gamma   90.00
#
_symmetry.space_group_name_H-M   'P 1'
#
loop_
_entity.id
_entity.type
_entity.pdbx_description
1 polymer ?
#
loop_
_entity_poly.entity_id
_entity_poly.type
_entity_poly.pdbx_seq_one_letter_code
_entity_poly.pdbx_strand_id
1 'polypeptide(L)'
;ELLQVVPGTLEVSATSIKLNWTCRFPDACQHMRAMCRLAGPSSPPCEAKEVTGEEMLQGQKGTFTCPPLQPFTVYNVNISLPPSTVLFTWQFQTQETVPDKPENLSLDPSTGSLRWKALPSCKGQILGYQLSITARSAHEAGFLEIERLRVNSSVTEYTLPDHRPGHTYVVTVQGLTAAGAGAVSRQEFLSSGSETSAPLNVSSCSARDISPSQGTVVLPLRPITQPHGAVREHQLIVAVPQDTATVAGVCSGELQPFDASLQHRAYVAAVLNLTAPTDFVLGDGTRQHGYYNAPLQPDRNYTLLLRLVRRQQQAEKFTCVCYSFSG
;
A
#
# COMPACT_ATOMS: atom_id res chain seq x y z
N GLU A 1 -14.66 48.11 9.76
CA GLU A 1 -15.20 46.73 9.66
C GLU A 1 -15.67 46.28 11.03
N LEU A 2 -16.88 45.73 11.11
CA LEU A 2 -17.58 45.37 12.36
C LEU A 2 -17.09 44.03 12.94
N LEU A 3 -16.81 43.08 12.04
CA LEU A 3 -16.27 41.77 12.33
C LEU A 3 -14.95 41.62 11.58
N GLN A 4 -13.93 41.05 12.24
CA GLN A 4 -12.64 40.77 11.65
C GLN A 4 -12.33 39.28 11.87
N VAL A 5 -12.20 38.53 10.77
CA VAL A 5 -11.66 37.17 10.81
C VAL A 5 -10.16 37.31 11.01
N VAL A 6 -9.61 36.67 12.05
CA VAL A 6 -8.19 36.79 12.38
C VAL A 6 -7.39 36.05 11.30
N PRO A 7 -6.56 36.75 10.50
CA PRO A 7 -5.74 36.10 9.49
C PRO A 7 -4.71 35.19 10.17
N GLY A 8 -4.66 33.91 9.81
CA GLY A 8 -3.71 32.93 10.35
C GLY A 8 -4.28 31.88 11.31
N THR A 9 -5.58 31.92 11.62
CA THR A 9 -6.25 30.94 12.50
C THR A 9 -7.40 30.19 11.83
N LEU A 10 -7.41 30.14 10.50
CA LEU A 10 -8.33 29.31 9.72
C LEU A 10 -7.74 27.90 9.60
N GLU A 11 -8.43 26.90 10.17
CA GLU A 11 -8.04 25.49 10.04
C GLU A 11 -9.02 24.80 9.09
N VAL A 12 -8.53 24.38 7.93
CA VAL A 12 -9.27 23.56 6.97
C VAL A 12 -8.64 22.18 6.92
N SER A 13 -9.40 21.16 7.29
CA SER A 13 -9.01 19.75 7.19
C SER A 13 -9.89 19.03 6.17
N ALA A 14 -9.72 17.72 6.05
CA ALA A 14 -10.55 16.89 5.17
C ALA A 14 -12.02 16.82 5.63
N THR A 15 -12.32 17.07 6.91
CA THR A 15 -13.68 16.88 7.47
C THR A 15 -14.12 18.02 8.38
N SER A 16 -13.32 19.08 8.53
CA SER A 16 -13.64 20.20 9.41
C SER A 16 -13.13 21.51 8.82
N ILE A 17 -13.94 22.55 8.97
CA ILE A 17 -13.55 23.94 8.74
C ILE A 17 -13.77 24.66 10.06
N LYS A 18 -12.72 25.30 10.57
CA LYS A 18 -12.77 26.13 11.78
C LYS A 18 -12.36 27.55 11.47
N LEU A 19 -13.19 28.48 11.91
CA LEU A 19 -13.01 29.91 11.71
C LEU A 19 -12.99 30.62 13.06
N ASN A 20 -11.87 31.24 13.38
CA ASN A 20 -11.79 32.15 14.53
C ASN A 20 -12.17 33.57 14.09
N TRP A 21 -13.04 34.19 14.87
CA TRP A 21 -13.56 35.52 14.59
C TRP A 21 -13.36 36.43 15.80
N THR A 22 -13.22 37.72 15.52
CA THR A 22 -13.19 38.78 16.51
C THR A 22 -14.17 39.86 16.13
N CYS A 23 -14.81 40.43 17.14
CA CYS A 23 -15.77 41.51 16.99
C CYS A 23 -15.23 42.79 17.63
N ARG A 24 -15.25 43.90 16.87
CA ARG A 24 -14.84 45.21 17.42
C ARG A 24 -15.90 45.83 18.33
N PHE A 25 -17.17 45.54 18.09
CA PHE A 25 -18.31 46.08 18.84
C PHE A 25 -19.18 44.93 19.38
N PRO A 26 -18.91 44.43 20.60
CA PRO A 26 -19.52 43.20 21.12
C PRO A 26 -21.04 43.16 21.00
N ASP A 27 -21.72 44.26 21.32
CA ASP A 27 -23.19 44.36 21.28
C ASP A 27 -23.77 44.17 19.88
N ALA A 28 -23.03 44.55 18.85
CA ALA A 28 -23.46 44.39 17.46
C ALA A 28 -23.23 42.97 16.92
N CYS A 29 -22.31 42.20 17.51
CA CYS A 29 -22.03 40.82 17.10
C CYS A 29 -22.84 39.77 17.86
N GLN A 30 -23.41 40.11 19.03
CA GLN A 30 -24.24 39.20 19.84
C GLN A 30 -25.42 38.57 19.07
N HIS A 31 -25.85 39.20 17.98
CA HIS A 31 -26.97 38.75 17.16
C HIS A 31 -26.52 38.16 15.82
N MET A 32 -25.22 38.04 15.56
CA MET A 32 -24.74 37.46 14.30
C MET A 32 -24.85 35.94 14.33
N ARG A 33 -25.15 35.36 13.17
CA ARG A 33 -25.30 33.92 12.94
C ARG A 33 -24.25 33.48 11.95
N ALA A 34 -23.42 32.52 12.32
CA ALA A 34 -22.56 31.81 11.39
C ALA A 34 -23.30 30.57 10.89
N MET A 35 -23.32 30.37 9.58
CA MET A 35 -23.89 29.16 8.99
C MET A 35 -22.97 28.55 7.93
N CYS A 36 -22.80 27.24 8.03
CA CYS A 36 -22.01 26.42 7.13
C CYS A 36 -22.96 25.59 6.28
N ARG A 37 -22.84 25.69 4.95
CA ARG A 37 -23.68 25.01 3.98
C ARG A 37 -22.88 24.53 2.78
N LEU A 38 -23.38 23.50 2.10
CA LEU A 38 -22.80 23.04 0.85
C LEU A 38 -22.90 24.15 -0.22
N ALA A 39 -21.82 24.38 -0.98
CA ALA A 39 -21.77 25.49 -1.94
C ALA A 39 -22.62 25.26 -3.19
N GLY A 40 -22.81 24.00 -3.58
CA GLY A 40 -23.63 23.62 -4.72
C GLY A 40 -24.09 22.17 -4.62
N PRO A 41 -25.06 21.75 -5.45
CA PRO A 41 -25.49 20.37 -5.48
C PRO A 41 -24.33 19.45 -5.85
N SER A 42 -24.12 18.43 -5.03
CA SER A 42 -23.18 17.35 -5.35
C SER A 42 -23.77 16.44 -6.42
N SER A 43 -22.98 16.10 -7.44
CA SER A 43 -23.39 15.15 -8.48
C SER A 43 -23.14 13.70 -8.04
N PRO A 44 -24.01 12.74 -8.42
CA PRO A 44 -23.71 11.32 -8.30
C PRO A 44 -22.38 11.01 -9.01
N PRO A 45 -21.50 10.18 -8.42
CA PRO A 45 -21.70 9.33 -7.24
C PRO A 45 -21.28 9.98 -5.90
N CYS A 46 -20.87 11.25 -5.90
CA CYS A 46 -20.32 11.94 -4.74
C CYS A 46 -21.37 12.74 -3.98
N GLU A 47 -22.55 12.16 -3.74
CA GLU A 47 -23.65 12.86 -3.08
C GLU A 47 -23.25 13.30 -1.66
N ALA A 48 -23.09 14.61 -1.51
CA ALA A 48 -22.81 15.26 -0.26
C ALA A 48 -24.12 15.49 0.48
N LYS A 49 -24.18 14.99 1.72
CA LYS A 49 -25.28 15.31 2.61
C LYS A 49 -25.29 16.82 2.83
N GLU A 50 -26.48 17.42 2.76
CA GLU A 50 -26.63 18.81 3.12
C GLU A 50 -26.30 18.95 4.61
N VAL A 51 -25.23 19.69 4.90
CA VAL A 51 -24.82 20.02 6.26
C VAL A 51 -25.26 21.46 6.49
N THR A 52 -26.17 21.66 7.44
CA THR A 52 -26.56 22.99 7.91
C THR A 52 -26.06 23.13 9.34
N GLY A 53 -24.82 23.59 9.47
CA GLY A 53 -24.27 23.97 10.76
C GLY A 53 -24.61 25.40 11.05
N GLU A 54 -25.30 25.68 12.15
CA GLU A 54 -25.66 27.04 12.54
C GLU A 54 -25.22 27.30 13.98
N GLU A 55 -24.57 28.44 14.21
CA GLU A 55 -24.17 28.88 15.54
C GLU A 55 -24.33 30.40 15.67
N MET A 56 -24.89 30.83 16.80
CA MET A 56 -24.94 32.25 17.14
C MET A 56 -23.60 32.70 17.72
N LEU A 57 -23.06 33.78 17.19
CA LEU A 57 -21.81 34.36 17.64
C LEU A 57 -22.03 35.15 18.94
N GLN A 58 -21.34 34.76 20.02
CA GLN A 58 -21.47 35.41 21.33
C GLN A 58 -20.13 35.96 21.81
N GLY A 59 -20.13 37.19 22.31
CA GLY A 59 -18.95 37.84 22.90
C GLY A 59 -18.03 38.55 21.89
N GLN A 60 -16.81 38.86 22.35
CA GLN A 60 -15.82 39.65 21.58
C GLN A 60 -14.95 38.79 20.65
N LYS A 61 -14.78 37.51 20.96
CA LYS A 61 -14.02 36.55 20.16
C LYS A 61 -14.64 35.15 20.31
N GLY A 62 -14.54 34.34 19.27
CA GLY A 62 -15.02 32.96 19.30
C GLY A 62 -14.47 32.13 18.15
N THR A 63 -14.85 30.86 18.14
CA THR A 63 -14.47 29.90 17.11
C THR A 63 -15.74 29.23 16.60
N PHE A 64 -16.03 29.42 15.32
CA PHE A 64 -17.09 28.69 14.64
C PHE A 64 -16.50 27.43 14.00
N THR A 65 -17.11 26.28 14.26
CA THR A 65 -16.70 25.00 13.66
C THR A 65 -17.85 24.44 12.84
N CYS A 66 -17.62 24.20 11.56
CA CYS A 66 -18.59 23.47 10.74
C CYS A 66 -18.81 22.05 11.31
N PRO A 67 -20.03 21.50 11.23
CA PRO A 67 -20.28 20.09 11.52
C PRO A 67 -19.44 19.18 10.62
N PRO A 68 -19.35 17.86 10.90
CA PRO A 68 -18.54 16.94 10.11
C PRO A 68 -18.82 17.05 8.60
N LEU A 69 -17.80 17.44 7.85
CA LEU A 69 -17.86 17.70 6.42
C LEU A 69 -17.35 16.52 5.61
N GLN A 70 -17.70 16.48 4.32
CA GLN A 70 -17.10 15.56 3.38
C GLN A 70 -15.75 16.08 2.88
N PRO A 71 -14.78 15.18 2.64
CA PRO A 71 -13.51 15.52 2.01
C PRO A 71 -13.70 16.02 0.59
N PHE A 72 -12.71 16.76 0.10
CA PHE A 72 -12.64 17.27 -1.27
C PHE A 72 -13.93 17.94 -1.78
N THR A 73 -14.64 18.63 -0.89
CA THR A 73 -15.96 19.21 -1.16
C THR A 73 -15.94 20.70 -0.83
N VAL A 74 -16.69 21.48 -1.61
CA VAL A 74 -16.73 22.93 -1.48
C VAL A 74 -17.92 23.36 -0.62
N TYR A 75 -17.63 24.11 0.44
CA TYR A 75 -18.61 24.61 1.39
C TYR A 75 -18.58 26.14 1.45
N ASN A 76 -19.76 26.72 1.67
CA ASN A 76 -19.94 28.14 1.93
C ASN A 76 -20.16 28.34 3.44
N VAL A 77 -19.31 29.17 4.04
CA VAL A 77 -19.48 29.68 5.40
C VAL A 77 -19.96 31.11 5.29
N ASN A 78 -21.18 31.38 5.74
CA ASN A 78 -21.74 32.73 5.78
C ASN A 78 -21.86 33.22 7.22
N ILE A 79 -21.75 34.54 7.39
CA ILE A 79 -22.11 35.23 8.63
C ILE A 79 -23.20 36.21 8.27
N SER A 80 -24.33 36.12 8.96
CA SER A 80 -25.51 36.94 8.72
C SER A 80 -26.03 37.60 9.99
N LEU A 81 -26.69 38.74 9.84
CA LEU A 81 -27.55 39.36 10.84
C LEU A 81 -29.00 38.93 10.55
N PRO A 82 -29.66 38.24 11.49
CA PRO A 82 -31.09 37.97 11.41
C PRO A 82 -31.89 39.27 11.22
N PRO A 83 -32.95 39.27 10.41
CA PRO A 83 -33.58 38.09 9.81
C PRO A 83 -32.94 37.59 8.50
N SER A 84 -32.14 38.39 7.78
CA SER A 84 -31.68 37.98 6.42
C SER A 84 -30.50 38.76 5.82
N THR A 85 -29.78 39.60 6.57
CA THR A 85 -28.65 40.35 6.01
C THR A 85 -27.38 39.51 6.05
N VAL A 86 -26.91 38.99 4.92
CA VAL A 86 -25.60 38.32 4.83
C VAL A 86 -24.50 39.37 4.83
N LEU A 87 -23.62 39.31 5.84
CA LEU A 87 -22.48 40.21 5.98
C LEU A 87 -21.26 39.70 5.22
N PHE A 88 -21.00 38.40 5.33
CA PHE A 88 -19.85 37.75 4.73
C PHE A 88 -20.22 36.37 4.20
N THR A 89 -19.59 35.99 3.09
CA THR A 89 -19.64 34.64 2.52
C THR A 89 -18.24 34.25 2.12
N TRP A 90 -17.74 33.17 2.68
CA TRP A 90 -16.46 32.55 2.29
C TRP A 90 -16.71 31.17 1.72
N GLN A 91 -15.92 30.82 0.71
CA GLN A 91 -15.95 29.51 0.08
C GLN A 91 -14.65 28.79 0.39
N PHE A 92 -14.76 27.59 0.95
CA PHE A 92 -13.62 26.74 1.32
C PHE A 92 -13.79 25.35 0.72
N GLN A 93 -12.69 24.80 0.21
CA GLN A 93 -12.63 23.40 -0.20
C GLN A 93 -11.94 22.60 0.91
N THR A 94 -12.58 21.53 1.38
CA THR A 94 -11.97 20.61 2.34
C THR A 94 -10.82 19.85 1.69
N GLN A 95 -9.83 19.46 2.51
CA GLN A 95 -8.67 18.72 2.00
C GLN A 95 -9.06 17.33 1.48
N GLU A 96 -8.17 16.75 0.66
CA GLU A 96 -8.31 15.37 0.22
C GLU A 96 -8.07 14.39 1.38
N THR A 97 -8.60 13.18 1.21
CA THR A 97 -8.30 12.02 2.05
C THR A 97 -8.00 10.82 1.16
N VAL A 98 -7.66 9.70 1.78
CA VAL A 98 -7.35 8.46 1.07
C VAL A 98 -8.63 7.85 0.45
N PRO A 99 -8.58 7.31 -0.78
CA PRO A 99 -9.75 6.72 -1.43
C PRO A 99 -10.30 5.47 -0.74
N ASP A 100 -11.52 5.12 -1.10
CA ASP A 100 -12.11 3.81 -0.79
C ASP A 100 -11.51 2.68 -1.64
N LYS A 101 -11.81 1.44 -1.25
CA LYS A 101 -11.35 0.26 -1.99
C LYS A 101 -12.02 0.18 -3.37
N PRO A 102 -11.28 -0.13 -4.44
CA PRO A 102 -11.89 -0.42 -5.74
C PRO A 102 -12.88 -1.59 -5.66
N GLU A 103 -14.03 -1.44 -6.31
CA GLU A 103 -15.07 -2.47 -6.37
C GLU A 103 -14.93 -3.35 -7.63
N ASN A 104 -15.61 -4.50 -7.63
CA ASN A 104 -15.72 -5.41 -8.77
C ASN A 104 -14.37 -5.84 -9.35
N LEU A 105 -13.41 -6.14 -8.48
CA LEU A 105 -12.13 -6.72 -8.89
C LEU A 105 -12.36 -8.14 -9.43
N SER A 106 -12.17 -8.33 -10.73
CA SER A 106 -12.32 -9.63 -11.40
C SER A 106 -11.12 -9.93 -12.29
N LEU A 107 -10.81 -11.21 -12.45
CA LEU A 107 -9.80 -11.71 -13.36
C LEU A 107 -10.48 -12.67 -14.34
N ASP A 108 -10.35 -12.39 -15.63
CA ASP A 108 -10.76 -13.32 -16.68
C ASP A 108 -9.71 -14.45 -16.77
N PRO A 109 -10.08 -15.72 -16.48
CA PRO A 109 -9.15 -16.85 -16.47
C PRO A 109 -8.68 -17.28 -17.86
N SER A 110 -9.31 -16.79 -18.94
CA SER A 110 -8.94 -17.13 -20.32
C SER A 110 -7.95 -16.14 -20.92
N THR A 111 -8.15 -14.84 -20.64
CA THR A 111 -7.31 -13.76 -21.17
C THR A 111 -6.27 -13.27 -20.16
N GLY A 112 -6.41 -13.61 -18.87
CA GLY A 112 -5.59 -13.03 -17.81
C GLY A 112 -5.87 -11.54 -17.60
N SER A 113 -7.05 -11.04 -18.04
CA SER A 113 -7.40 -9.63 -17.93
C SER A 113 -8.02 -9.31 -16.58
N LEU A 114 -7.35 -8.45 -15.82
CA LEU A 114 -7.81 -7.94 -14.54
C LEU A 114 -8.66 -6.69 -14.77
N ARG A 115 -9.87 -6.64 -14.20
CA ARG A 115 -10.79 -5.50 -14.31
C ARG A 115 -11.24 -5.03 -12.94
N TRP A 116 -11.41 -3.72 -12.78
CA TRP A 116 -11.99 -3.12 -11.58
C TRP A 116 -12.82 -1.89 -11.93
N LYS A 117 -13.71 -1.47 -11.03
CA LYS A 117 -14.50 -0.26 -11.19
C LYS A 117 -13.67 0.98 -10.87
N ALA A 118 -13.77 2.01 -11.72
CA ALA A 118 -13.15 3.30 -11.47
C ALA A 118 -13.63 3.89 -10.14
N LEU A 119 -12.70 4.51 -9.40
CA LEU A 119 -12.98 5.14 -8.13
C LEU A 119 -13.48 6.55 -8.41
N PRO A 120 -14.55 6.98 -7.71
CA PRO A 120 -15.01 8.34 -7.86
C PRO A 120 -14.07 9.30 -7.14
N SER A 121 -14.00 10.55 -7.60
CA SER A 121 -13.13 11.58 -7.01
C SER A 121 -13.72 12.24 -5.76
N CYS A 122 -14.57 11.54 -5.00
CA CYS A 122 -15.30 12.13 -3.85
C CYS A 122 -14.39 12.43 -2.66
N LYS A 123 -13.27 11.70 -2.55
CA LYS A 123 -12.30 11.85 -1.45
C LYS A 123 -11.04 12.60 -1.87
N GLY A 124 -10.94 12.99 -3.14
CA GLY A 124 -9.76 13.60 -3.73
C GLY A 124 -9.60 13.24 -5.19
N GLN A 125 -8.69 13.92 -5.88
CA GLN A 125 -8.36 13.61 -7.26
C GLN A 125 -7.61 12.28 -7.35
N ILE A 126 -8.15 11.32 -8.12
CA ILE A 126 -7.50 10.03 -8.33
C ILE A 126 -6.29 10.20 -9.26
N LEU A 127 -5.10 10.01 -8.72
CA LEU A 127 -3.83 10.10 -9.46
C LEU A 127 -3.54 8.80 -10.24
N GLY A 128 -4.00 7.67 -9.73
CA GLY A 128 -3.79 6.36 -10.34
C GLY A 128 -4.15 5.19 -9.44
N TYR A 129 -3.80 3.99 -9.87
CA TYR A 129 -3.97 2.75 -9.11
C TYR A 129 -2.63 2.09 -8.87
N GLN A 130 -2.44 1.57 -7.67
CA GLN A 130 -1.32 0.70 -7.34
C GLN A 130 -1.82 -0.75 -7.27
N LEU A 131 -1.25 -1.60 -8.11
CA LEU A 131 -1.53 -3.02 -8.18
C LEU A 131 -0.38 -3.80 -7.56
N SER A 132 -0.70 -4.87 -6.84
CA SER A 132 0.26 -5.87 -6.40
C SER A 132 -0.30 -7.26 -6.68
N ILE A 133 0.29 -7.92 -7.67
CA ILE A 133 -0.10 -9.22 -8.21
C ILE A 133 0.90 -10.24 -7.68
N THR A 134 0.41 -11.25 -6.96
CA THR A 134 1.22 -12.36 -6.46
C THR A 134 0.82 -13.64 -7.19
N ALA A 135 1.75 -14.24 -7.93
CA ALA A 135 1.54 -15.51 -8.61
C ALA A 135 2.26 -16.63 -7.85
N ARG A 136 1.55 -17.72 -7.59
CA ARG A 136 2.06 -18.95 -6.98
C ARG A 136 1.87 -20.11 -7.95
N SER A 137 2.93 -20.88 -8.19
CA SER A 137 2.86 -22.08 -9.03
C SER A 137 2.31 -23.26 -8.22
N ALA A 138 1.39 -24.03 -8.80
CA ALA A 138 0.97 -25.32 -8.23
C ALA A 138 2.00 -26.45 -8.47
N HIS A 139 2.87 -26.30 -9.48
CA HIS A 139 3.83 -27.33 -9.90
C HIS A 139 5.22 -27.13 -9.28
N GLU A 140 5.62 -25.87 -9.05
CA GLU A 140 6.91 -25.51 -8.48
C GLU A 140 6.72 -25.01 -7.05
N ALA A 141 6.70 -25.96 -6.10
CA ALA A 141 6.55 -25.66 -4.68
C ALA A 141 7.67 -24.70 -4.22
N GLY A 142 7.27 -23.53 -3.71
CA GLY A 142 8.20 -22.50 -3.22
C GLY A 142 8.56 -21.41 -4.22
N PHE A 143 8.12 -21.49 -5.48
CA PHE A 143 8.27 -20.39 -6.44
C PHE A 143 7.16 -19.34 -6.27
N LEU A 144 7.55 -18.08 -6.09
CA LEU A 144 6.67 -16.96 -5.82
C LEU A 144 7.08 -15.75 -6.66
N GLU A 145 6.17 -15.26 -7.50
CA GLU A 145 6.38 -14.00 -8.21
C GLU A 145 5.45 -12.92 -7.66
N ILE A 146 5.98 -11.73 -7.46
CA ILE A 146 5.23 -10.57 -7.01
C ILE A 146 5.54 -9.42 -7.96
N GLU A 147 4.53 -8.86 -8.59
CA GLU A 147 4.64 -7.69 -9.45
C GLU A 147 3.86 -6.54 -8.82
N ARG A 148 4.56 -5.45 -8.51
CA ARG A 148 3.98 -4.20 -8.03
C ARG A 148 4.06 -3.18 -9.15
N LEU A 149 2.94 -2.58 -9.52
CA LEU A 149 2.92 -1.61 -10.60
C LEU A 149 1.98 -0.46 -10.30
N ARG A 150 2.24 0.68 -10.93
CA ARG A 150 1.36 1.85 -10.87
C ARG A 150 0.82 2.16 -12.26
N VAL A 151 -0.49 2.27 -12.36
CA VAL A 151 -1.19 2.67 -13.58
C VAL A 151 -1.90 4.00 -13.39
N ASN A 152 -2.13 4.69 -14.51
CA ASN A 152 -2.86 5.96 -14.53
C ASN A 152 -4.33 5.77 -14.09
N SER A 153 -4.98 6.86 -13.69
CA SER A 153 -6.37 6.84 -13.22
C SER A 153 -7.40 6.46 -14.30
N SER A 154 -7.04 6.61 -15.58
CA SER A 154 -7.87 6.20 -16.73
C SER A 154 -7.87 4.68 -16.97
N VAL A 155 -6.94 3.95 -16.35
CA VAL A 155 -6.78 2.51 -16.55
C VAL A 155 -7.61 1.77 -15.52
N THR A 156 -8.58 0.99 -15.99
CA THR A 156 -9.45 0.11 -15.18
C THR A 156 -9.34 -1.35 -15.59
N GLU A 157 -8.45 -1.65 -16.53
CA GLU A 157 -8.17 -2.98 -17.04
C GLU A 157 -6.66 -3.17 -17.19
N TYR A 158 -6.14 -4.30 -16.74
CA TYR A 158 -4.74 -4.66 -16.86
C TYR A 158 -4.59 -6.14 -17.23
N THR A 159 -3.96 -6.42 -18.36
CA THR A 159 -3.68 -7.79 -18.80
C THR A 159 -2.35 -8.27 -18.23
N LEU A 160 -2.36 -9.42 -17.56
CA LEU A 160 -1.16 -10.05 -17.03
C LEU A 160 -0.23 -10.47 -18.19
N PRO A 161 1.03 -9.97 -18.26
CA PRO A 161 1.93 -10.26 -19.37
C PRO A 161 2.28 -11.75 -19.51
N ASP A 162 2.42 -12.44 -18.38
CA ASP A 162 2.76 -13.86 -18.28
C ASP A 162 1.64 -14.63 -17.56
N HIS A 163 0.41 -14.61 -18.10
CA HIS A 163 -0.65 -15.45 -17.54
C HIS A 163 -0.36 -16.94 -17.81
N ARG A 164 -0.21 -17.73 -16.75
CA ARG A 164 0.18 -19.14 -16.81
C ARG A 164 -0.91 -20.03 -16.23
N PRO A 165 -1.28 -21.13 -16.92
CA PRO A 165 -2.20 -22.13 -16.37
C PRO A 165 -1.62 -22.78 -15.10
N GLY A 166 -2.49 -23.24 -14.21
CA GLY A 166 -2.10 -23.90 -12.96
C GLY A 166 -1.39 -23.00 -11.94
N HIS A 167 -1.59 -21.68 -12.02
CA HIS A 167 -1.12 -20.71 -11.03
C HIS A 167 -2.29 -20.12 -10.24
N THR A 168 -2.03 -19.85 -8.96
CA THR A 168 -2.93 -19.08 -8.08
C THR A 168 -2.45 -17.64 -8.04
N TYR A 169 -3.35 -16.72 -8.39
CA TYR A 169 -3.09 -15.29 -8.42
C TYR A 169 -3.81 -14.61 -7.26
N VAL A 170 -3.05 -13.97 -6.37
CA VAL A 170 -3.58 -13.06 -5.36
C VAL A 170 -3.33 -11.65 -5.82
N VAL A 171 -4.39 -10.92 -6.13
CA VAL A 171 -4.33 -9.57 -6.69
C VAL A 171 -4.83 -8.58 -5.66
N THR A 172 -4.10 -7.48 -5.53
CA THR A 172 -4.49 -6.34 -4.69
C THR A 172 -4.47 -5.07 -5.52
N VAL A 173 -5.50 -4.23 -5.36
CA VAL A 173 -5.65 -2.95 -6.06
C VAL A 173 -6.08 -1.88 -5.06
N GLN A 174 -5.41 -0.72 -5.08
CA GLN A 174 -5.77 0.44 -4.27
C GLN A 174 -5.65 1.74 -5.08
N GLY A 175 -6.50 2.71 -4.80
CA GLY A 175 -6.43 4.04 -5.41
C GLY A 175 -5.40 4.95 -4.74
N LEU A 176 -4.91 5.94 -5.46
CA LEU A 176 -3.94 6.93 -4.98
C LEU A 176 -4.53 8.35 -5.10
N THR A 177 -4.45 9.16 -4.04
CA THR A 177 -4.72 10.61 -4.03
C THR A 177 -3.48 11.37 -3.53
N ALA A 178 -3.54 12.70 -3.49
CA ALA A 178 -2.47 13.50 -2.89
C ALA A 178 -2.31 13.21 -1.38
N ALA A 179 -3.37 12.75 -0.72
CA ALA A 179 -3.34 12.34 0.68
C ALA A 179 -2.69 10.97 0.93
N GLY A 180 -2.52 10.14 -0.12
CA GLY A 180 -1.84 8.85 -0.05
C GLY A 180 -2.63 7.68 -0.66
N ALA A 181 -2.24 6.47 -0.26
CA ALA A 181 -2.86 5.24 -0.74
C ALA A 181 -4.15 4.90 0.01
N GLY A 182 -5.19 4.57 -0.75
CA GLY A 182 -6.51 4.18 -0.29
C GLY A 182 -6.60 2.78 0.30
N ALA A 183 -7.82 2.38 0.64
CA ALA A 183 -8.10 1.02 1.09
C ALA A 183 -7.85 0.00 -0.04
N VAL A 184 -7.36 -1.19 0.33
CA VAL A 184 -7.01 -2.26 -0.62
C VAL A 184 -8.21 -3.14 -0.92
N SER A 185 -8.46 -3.38 -2.22
CA SER A 185 -9.30 -4.46 -2.72
C SER A 185 -8.43 -5.69 -2.98
N ARG A 186 -8.75 -6.83 -2.37
CA ARG A 186 -7.96 -8.06 -2.46
C ARG A 186 -8.84 -9.21 -2.95
N GLN A 187 -8.38 -9.92 -3.98
CA GLN A 187 -9.06 -11.09 -4.50
C GLN A 187 -8.05 -12.18 -4.85
N GLU A 188 -8.44 -13.43 -4.66
CA GLU A 188 -7.69 -14.62 -5.07
C GLU A 188 -8.40 -15.30 -6.23
N PHE A 189 -7.63 -15.70 -7.24
CA PHE A 189 -8.10 -16.32 -8.47
C PHE A 189 -7.26 -17.56 -8.78
N LEU A 190 -7.91 -18.62 -9.27
CA LEU A 190 -7.23 -19.76 -9.87
C LEU A 190 -7.23 -19.62 -11.39
N SER A 191 -6.08 -19.77 -12.02
CA SER A 191 -6.01 -19.95 -13.47
C SER A 191 -6.59 -21.30 -13.85
N SER A 192 -7.35 -21.35 -14.94
CA SER A 192 -7.81 -22.64 -15.50
C SER A 192 -6.59 -23.44 -15.98
N GLY A 193 -6.51 -24.70 -15.58
CA GLY A 193 -5.45 -25.62 -15.95
C GLY A 193 -6.00 -27.03 -16.05
N SER A 194 -5.98 -27.56 -17.28
CA SER A 194 -6.25 -28.96 -17.62
C SER A 194 -5.44 -29.91 -16.75
N GLU A 195 -6.07 -31.01 -16.33
CA GLU A 195 -5.36 -32.22 -15.90
C GLU A 195 -4.32 -32.62 -16.97
N THR A 196 -3.28 -33.32 -16.53
CA THR A 196 -2.22 -33.98 -17.34
C THR A 196 -0.95 -33.17 -17.61
N SER A 197 -0.11 -33.03 -16.60
CA SER A 197 1.22 -33.63 -16.68
C SER A 197 1.67 -34.01 -15.26
N ALA A 198 2.24 -35.21 -15.13
CA ALA A 198 2.68 -35.78 -13.86
C ALA A 198 3.49 -34.76 -13.04
N PRO A 199 3.40 -34.78 -11.70
CA PRO A 199 4.22 -33.90 -10.89
C PRO A 199 5.67 -34.25 -11.19
N LEU A 200 6.37 -33.37 -11.91
CA LEU A 200 7.82 -33.32 -11.77
C LEU A 200 8.01 -33.05 -10.29
N ASN A 201 8.46 -34.08 -9.59
CA ASN A 201 8.76 -34.09 -8.17
C ASN A 201 9.96 -33.15 -7.97
N VAL A 202 9.74 -31.85 -8.16
CA VAL A 202 10.63 -30.79 -7.74
C VAL A 202 10.38 -30.71 -6.25
N SER A 203 11.14 -31.57 -5.59
CA SER A 203 11.40 -31.58 -4.17
C SER A 203 11.41 -30.13 -3.71
N SER A 204 10.66 -29.86 -2.65
CA SER A 204 10.97 -28.78 -1.73
C SER A 204 12.48 -28.62 -1.71
N CYS A 205 12.98 -27.43 -2.07
CA CYS A 205 14.42 -27.23 -2.13
C CYS A 205 14.97 -27.43 -0.70
N SER A 206 15.39 -28.65 -0.41
CA SER A 206 15.78 -29.08 0.91
C SER A 206 17.20 -28.62 1.14
N ALA A 207 17.41 -27.93 2.26
CA ALA A 207 18.73 -27.60 2.72
C ALA A 207 19.53 -28.89 2.93
N ARG A 208 20.81 -28.90 2.55
CA ARG A 208 21.71 -30.04 2.72
C ARG A 208 22.68 -29.74 3.87
N ASP A 209 23.09 -30.78 4.57
CA ASP A 209 24.14 -30.71 5.61
C ASP A 209 23.89 -29.63 6.67
N ILE A 210 22.84 -29.83 7.47
CA ILE A 210 22.54 -29.00 8.64
C ILE A 210 23.56 -29.37 9.73
N SER A 211 24.33 -28.38 10.19
CA SER A 211 25.29 -28.54 11.29
C SER A 211 24.81 -27.68 12.47
N PRO A 212 23.93 -28.20 13.34
CA PRO A 212 23.38 -27.44 14.47
C PRO A 212 24.49 -26.98 15.44
N SER A 213 25.55 -27.78 15.57
CA SER A 213 26.70 -27.49 16.43
C SER A 213 27.57 -26.31 15.92
N GLN A 214 27.51 -26.02 14.62
CA GLN A 214 28.25 -24.91 14.00
C GLN A 214 27.35 -23.72 13.65
N GLY A 215 26.02 -23.87 13.77
CA GLY A 215 25.06 -22.82 13.39
C GLY A 215 25.05 -22.55 11.88
N THR A 216 25.38 -23.55 11.06
CA THR A 216 25.53 -23.41 9.60
C THR A 216 24.71 -24.41 8.82
N VAL A 217 24.32 -24.05 7.59
CA VAL A 217 23.66 -24.95 6.65
C VAL A 217 24.15 -24.71 5.22
N VAL A 218 24.22 -25.77 4.42
CA VAL A 218 24.62 -25.69 3.01
C VAL A 218 23.38 -25.64 2.11
N LEU A 219 23.32 -24.63 1.26
CA LEU A 219 22.20 -24.37 0.37
C LEU A 219 22.60 -24.55 -1.08
N PRO A 220 22.01 -25.53 -1.81
CA PRO A 220 22.21 -25.66 -3.25
C PRO A 220 21.40 -24.58 -3.97
N LEU A 221 21.99 -23.40 -4.15
CA LEU A 221 21.35 -22.27 -4.80
C LEU A 221 21.33 -22.47 -6.32
N ARG A 222 20.18 -22.23 -6.94
CA ARG A 222 20.04 -22.23 -8.39
C ARG A 222 19.72 -20.82 -8.88
N PRO A 223 20.37 -20.33 -9.96
CA PRO A 223 20.01 -19.04 -10.53
C PRO A 223 18.55 -19.00 -10.96
N ILE A 224 17.88 -17.87 -10.72
CA ILE A 224 16.53 -17.63 -11.24
C ILE A 224 16.68 -17.25 -12.72
N THR A 225 16.36 -18.19 -13.62
CA THR A 225 16.55 -18.03 -15.07
C THR A 225 15.61 -16.99 -15.66
N GLN A 226 16.17 -16.05 -16.44
CA GLN A 226 15.45 -14.97 -17.13
C GLN A 226 15.35 -15.24 -18.65
N PRO A 227 14.29 -14.75 -19.33
CA PRO A 227 14.25 -14.70 -20.79
C PRO A 227 15.16 -13.61 -21.39
N HIS A 228 15.39 -12.50 -20.67
CA HIS A 228 16.20 -11.38 -21.15
C HIS A 228 17.16 -10.90 -20.07
N GLY A 229 18.43 -11.30 -20.21
CA GLY A 229 19.49 -11.04 -19.24
C GLY A 229 19.93 -9.58 -19.25
N ALA A 230 19.93 -8.97 -18.07
CA ALA A 230 20.71 -7.74 -17.85
C ALA A 230 21.19 -7.56 -16.42
N VAL A 231 20.54 -8.13 -15.40
CA VAL A 231 21.02 -8.04 -14.01
C VAL A 231 20.74 -9.33 -13.25
N ARG A 232 21.78 -9.88 -12.61
CA ARG A 232 21.82 -11.21 -11.95
C ARG A 232 22.15 -11.14 -10.46
N GLU A 233 21.93 -9.99 -9.81
CA GLU A 233 22.10 -9.87 -8.37
C GLU A 233 20.91 -10.50 -7.63
N HIS A 234 21.18 -11.63 -7.00
CA HIS A 234 20.24 -12.34 -6.15
C HIS A 234 20.50 -11.95 -4.69
N GLN A 235 19.43 -11.84 -3.91
CA GLN A 235 19.51 -11.59 -2.47
C GLN A 235 19.12 -12.87 -1.74
N LEU A 236 19.98 -13.35 -0.86
CA LEU A 236 19.66 -14.44 0.03
C LEU A 236 19.12 -13.85 1.33
N ILE A 237 17.85 -14.12 1.62
CA ILE A 237 17.12 -13.60 2.78
C ILE A 237 16.89 -14.72 3.76
N VAL A 238 17.17 -14.46 5.03
CA VAL A 238 16.84 -15.33 6.14
C VAL A 238 15.63 -14.74 6.84
N ALA A 239 14.56 -15.52 6.96
CA ALA A 239 13.36 -15.16 7.69
C ALA A 239 13.07 -16.20 8.78
N VAL A 240 12.65 -15.72 9.94
CA VAL A 240 12.19 -16.60 11.02
C VAL A 240 10.66 -16.64 10.96
N PRO A 241 10.04 -17.84 10.85
CA PRO A 241 8.59 -17.94 10.90
C PRO A 241 8.06 -17.44 12.24
N GLN A 242 7.18 -16.44 12.18
CA GLN A 242 6.32 -16.01 13.29
C GLN A 242 4.92 -15.80 12.70
N ASP A 243 3.87 -15.94 13.53
CA ASP A 243 2.45 -16.03 13.13
C ASP A 243 1.94 -14.93 12.16
N THR A 244 2.62 -13.79 12.04
CA THR A 244 2.18 -12.65 11.23
C THR A 244 2.95 -12.43 9.92
N ALA A 245 4.12 -13.04 9.73
CA ALA A 245 4.98 -12.75 8.57
C ALA A 245 4.66 -13.69 7.40
N THR A 246 3.93 -13.20 6.40
CA THR A 246 3.71 -13.97 5.16
C THR A 246 4.98 -13.98 4.30
N VAL A 247 5.28 -15.11 3.66
CA VAL A 247 6.40 -15.28 2.72
C VAL A 247 6.38 -14.20 1.62
N ALA A 248 5.20 -13.81 1.15
CA ALA A 248 5.03 -12.74 0.18
C ALA A 248 5.41 -11.35 0.70
N GLY A 249 5.12 -11.08 1.98
CA GLY A 249 5.55 -9.85 2.64
C GLY A 249 7.07 -9.74 2.75
N VAL A 250 7.75 -10.85 3.07
CA VAL A 250 9.23 -10.88 3.13
C VAL A 250 9.83 -10.75 1.72
N CYS A 251 9.30 -11.49 0.75
CA CYS A 251 9.78 -11.47 -0.63
C CYS A 251 9.74 -10.05 -1.25
N SER A 252 8.65 -9.31 -1.03
CA SER A 252 8.47 -7.98 -1.62
C SER A 252 8.84 -6.82 -0.67
N GLY A 253 9.30 -7.12 0.54
CA GLY A 253 9.65 -6.10 1.54
C GLY A 253 11.00 -5.43 1.27
N GLU A 254 11.12 -4.16 1.64
CA GLU A 254 12.44 -3.54 1.79
C GLU A 254 13.08 -4.08 3.08
N LEU A 255 14.22 -4.75 2.92
CA LEU A 255 14.91 -5.44 4.02
C LEU A 255 16.22 -4.75 4.31
N GLN A 256 16.50 -4.57 5.59
CA GLN A 256 17.74 -3.99 6.09
C GLN A 256 18.82 -5.06 6.27
N PRO A 257 20.11 -4.67 6.33
CA PRO A 257 21.18 -5.55 6.76
C PRO A 257 20.95 -6.08 8.19
N PHE A 258 21.60 -7.19 8.54
CA PHE A 258 21.46 -7.76 9.87
C PHE A 258 21.92 -6.81 10.99
N ASP A 259 21.11 -6.69 12.04
CA ASP A 259 21.46 -6.00 13.28
C ASP A 259 21.05 -6.85 14.53
N ALA A 260 21.99 -7.09 15.44
CA ALA A 260 21.74 -7.96 16.60
C ALA A 260 20.67 -7.40 17.56
N SER A 261 20.42 -6.08 17.54
CA SER A 261 19.54 -5.40 18.50
C SER A 261 18.06 -5.50 18.14
N LEU A 262 17.69 -5.61 16.86
CA LEU A 262 16.28 -5.54 16.43
C LEU A 262 15.56 -6.90 16.36
N GLN A 263 16.14 -7.99 16.91
CA GLN A 263 15.55 -9.35 16.86
C GLN A 263 14.94 -9.65 15.48
N HIS A 264 15.74 -9.49 14.42
CA HIS A 264 15.27 -9.36 13.03
C HIS A 264 14.29 -10.47 12.61
N ARG A 265 13.10 -10.04 12.14
CA ARG A 265 12.06 -10.90 11.56
C ARG A 265 12.51 -11.51 10.22
N ALA A 266 13.23 -10.72 9.43
CA ALA A 266 13.93 -11.15 8.24
C ALA A 266 15.09 -10.19 7.94
N TYR A 267 16.18 -10.70 7.35
CA TYR A 267 17.34 -9.88 6.97
C TYR A 267 18.00 -10.44 5.71
N VAL A 268 18.76 -9.59 5.01
CA VAL A 268 19.57 -10.01 3.87
C VAL A 268 20.91 -10.56 4.39
N ALA A 269 21.15 -11.84 4.19
CA ALA A 269 22.39 -12.52 4.60
C ALA A 269 23.51 -12.31 3.56
N ALA A 270 23.16 -12.31 2.27
CA ALA A 270 24.13 -12.12 1.19
C ALA A 270 23.48 -11.54 -0.08
N VAL A 271 24.29 -10.86 -0.88
CA VAL A 271 23.98 -10.49 -2.27
C VAL A 271 24.94 -11.24 -3.18
N LEU A 272 24.40 -12.01 -4.13
CA LEU A 272 25.11 -13.02 -4.90
C LEU A 272 24.88 -12.82 -6.39
N ASN A 273 25.95 -12.88 -7.19
CA ASN A 273 25.84 -12.90 -8.64
C ASN A 273 25.83 -14.35 -9.14
N LEU A 274 24.66 -14.99 -9.06
CA LEU A 274 24.51 -16.41 -9.42
C LEU A 274 24.37 -16.57 -10.94
N THR A 275 25.35 -17.21 -11.56
CA THR A 275 25.34 -17.55 -13.00
C THR A 275 25.17 -19.04 -13.28
N ALA A 276 25.46 -19.89 -12.30
CA ALA A 276 25.32 -21.35 -12.34
C ALA A 276 24.91 -21.86 -10.94
N PRO A 277 24.39 -23.10 -10.83
CA PRO A 277 24.12 -23.72 -9.52
C PRO A 277 25.36 -23.68 -8.62
N THR A 278 25.21 -23.21 -7.39
CA THR A 278 26.32 -22.97 -6.45
C THR A 278 25.88 -23.34 -5.04
N ASP A 279 26.75 -24.02 -4.29
CA ASP A 279 26.53 -24.30 -2.88
C ASP A 279 26.97 -23.09 -2.03
N PHE A 280 26.07 -22.60 -1.18
CA PHE A 280 26.32 -21.47 -0.30
C PHE A 280 26.23 -21.91 1.17
N VAL A 281 27.22 -21.54 1.97
CA VAL A 281 27.24 -21.83 3.41
C VAL A 281 26.57 -20.66 4.14
N LEU A 282 25.35 -20.88 4.63
CA LEU A 282 24.63 -19.90 5.44
C LEU A 282 25.03 -20.06 6.92
N GLY A 283 25.21 -18.94 7.62
CA GLY A 283 25.53 -18.88 9.05
C GLY A 283 27.02 -18.87 9.40
N ASP A 284 27.91 -18.75 8.42
CA ASP A 284 29.37 -18.86 8.64
C ASP A 284 30.00 -17.61 9.30
N GLY A 285 29.22 -16.57 9.60
CA GLY A 285 29.68 -15.34 10.24
C GLY A 285 30.48 -14.41 9.32
N THR A 286 30.52 -14.68 8.01
CA THR A 286 31.25 -13.81 7.07
C THR A 286 30.50 -12.52 6.77
N ARG A 287 31.25 -11.47 6.39
CA ARG A 287 30.70 -10.19 5.91
C ARG A 287 31.07 -9.97 4.45
N GLN A 288 30.09 -9.78 3.58
CA GLN A 288 30.30 -9.53 2.16
C GLN A 288 29.34 -8.44 1.66
N HIS A 289 29.86 -7.50 0.87
CA HIS A 289 29.07 -6.41 0.27
C HIS A 289 28.19 -5.63 1.25
N GLY A 290 28.64 -5.47 2.51
CA GLY A 290 27.89 -4.78 3.56
C GLY A 290 26.85 -5.62 4.32
N TYR A 291 26.69 -6.90 3.95
CA TYR A 291 25.78 -7.85 4.61
C TYR A 291 26.54 -8.81 5.51
N TYR A 292 25.90 -9.25 6.59
CA TYR A 292 26.47 -10.17 7.58
C TYR A 292 25.69 -11.48 7.58
N ASN A 293 26.39 -12.57 7.27
CA ASN A 293 25.86 -13.93 7.27
C ASN A 293 25.82 -14.47 8.71
N ALA A 294 24.85 -13.99 9.50
CA ALA A 294 24.80 -14.27 10.93
C ALA A 294 24.61 -15.77 11.22
N PRO A 295 25.34 -16.34 12.20
CA PRO A 295 25.16 -17.72 12.63
C PRO A 295 23.70 -18.05 12.98
N LEU A 296 23.26 -19.22 12.54
CA LEU A 296 21.92 -19.72 12.82
C LEU A 296 21.85 -20.21 14.27
N GLN A 297 20.70 -20.00 14.90
CA GLN A 297 20.44 -20.50 16.23
C GLN A 297 19.95 -21.95 16.15
N PRO A 298 20.43 -22.83 17.03
CA PRO A 298 19.90 -24.19 17.13
C PRO A 298 18.42 -24.15 17.55
N ASP A 299 17.68 -25.20 17.19
CA ASP A 299 16.27 -25.40 17.57
C ASP A 299 15.32 -24.30 17.06
N ARG A 300 15.69 -23.60 15.98
CA ARG A 300 14.82 -22.64 15.27
C ARG A 300 14.51 -23.10 13.86
N ASN A 301 13.27 -22.88 13.47
CA ASN A 301 12.85 -23.00 12.08
C ASN A 301 13.23 -21.75 11.31
N TYR A 302 13.78 -21.92 10.12
CA TYR A 302 14.14 -20.84 9.22
C TYR A 302 13.47 -21.03 7.87
N THR A 303 12.97 -19.93 7.32
CA THR A 303 12.53 -19.82 5.93
C THR A 303 13.54 -18.97 5.19
N LEU A 304 14.14 -19.52 4.14
CA LEU A 304 15.08 -18.79 3.31
C LEU A 304 14.42 -18.45 1.98
N LEU A 305 14.73 -17.25 1.48
CA LEU A 305 14.27 -16.79 0.19
C LEU A 305 15.46 -16.38 -0.65
N LEU A 306 15.65 -17.05 -1.77
CA LEU A 306 16.48 -16.52 -2.84
C LEU A 306 15.62 -15.58 -3.67
N ARG A 307 15.92 -14.28 -3.62
CA ARG A 307 15.14 -13.22 -4.25
C ARG A 307 15.88 -12.59 -5.42
N LEU A 308 15.18 -12.36 -6.51
CA LEU A 308 15.61 -11.50 -7.61
C LEU A 308 14.67 -10.29 -7.70
N VAL A 309 15.22 -9.08 -7.72
CA VAL A 309 14.45 -7.83 -7.80
C VAL A 309 14.71 -7.16 -9.14
N ARG A 310 13.64 -6.80 -9.85
CA ARG A 310 13.70 -6.00 -11.08
C ARG A 310 12.89 -4.74 -10.88
N ARG A 311 13.53 -3.59 -11.03
CA ARG A 311 12.86 -2.29 -10.96
C ARG A 311 12.85 -1.66 -12.35
N GLN A 312 11.66 -1.33 -12.82
CA GLN A 312 11.40 -0.47 -13.97
C GLN A 312 10.74 0.82 -13.46
N GLN A 313 10.61 1.84 -14.32
CA GLN A 313 10.12 3.16 -13.88
C GLN A 313 8.74 3.13 -13.20
N GLN A 314 7.85 2.21 -13.59
CA GLN A 314 6.47 2.11 -13.08
C GLN A 314 6.12 0.74 -12.50
N ALA A 315 7.07 -0.20 -12.50
CA ALA A 315 6.84 -1.58 -12.07
C ALA A 315 8.06 -2.15 -11.34
N GLU A 316 7.83 -2.88 -10.26
CA GLU A 316 8.82 -3.69 -9.57
C GLU A 316 8.37 -5.15 -9.60
N LYS A 317 9.21 -6.04 -10.12
CA LYS A 317 8.98 -7.49 -10.11
C LYS A 317 9.98 -8.16 -9.16
N PHE A 318 9.44 -8.93 -8.23
CA PHE A 318 10.17 -9.74 -7.27
C PHE A 318 9.91 -11.21 -7.62
N THR A 319 10.96 -12.00 -7.79
CA THR A 319 10.85 -13.45 -7.94
C THR A 319 11.59 -14.09 -6.78
N CYS A 320 10.91 -14.93 -6.02
CA CYS A 320 11.45 -15.60 -4.85
C CYS A 320 11.33 -17.12 -4.97
N VAL A 321 12.38 -17.81 -4.56
CA VAL A 321 12.40 -19.26 -4.38
C VAL A 321 12.57 -19.55 -2.89
N CYS A 322 11.66 -20.34 -2.33
CA CYS A 322 11.64 -20.68 -0.92
C CYS A 322 12.41 -21.96 -0.62
N TYR A 323 13.20 -21.91 0.45
CA TYR A 323 13.85 -23.07 1.06
C TYR A 323 13.44 -23.09 2.53
N SER A 324 12.96 -24.23 3.03
CA SER A 324 12.55 -24.37 4.43
C SER A 324 13.29 -25.52 5.06
N PHE A 325 13.83 -25.31 6.26
CA PHE A 325 14.48 -26.36 7.06
C PHE A 325 14.33 -26.07 8.56
N SER A 326 14.44 -27.13 9.36
CA SER A 326 14.54 -27.07 10.82
C SER A 326 16.00 -27.22 11.22
N GLY A 327 16.56 -26.21 11.87
CA GLY A 327 17.95 -26.22 12.39
C GLY A 327 18.09 -26.92 13.72
#